data_AF-A0A483FQR6-F1
#
_entry.id   AF-A0A483FQR6-F1
#
_cell.length_a   1.000
_cell.length_b   1.000
_cell.length_c   1.000
_cell.angle_alpha   90.00
_cell.angle_beta   90.00
_cell.angle_gamma   90.00
#
_symmetry.space_group_name_H-M   'P 1'
#
loop_
_entity.id
_entity.type
_entity.pdbx_description
1 polymer ?
#
loop_
_entity_poly.entity_id
_entity_poly.type
_entity_poly.pdbx_seq_one_letter_code
_entity_poly.pdbx_strand_id
1 'polypeptide(L)'
;MWLHAGEFQPRLQGCAVRAIPTFPRYRLAKPPVAKRWLGGGAALVLLSGIIAAMAGKSGANTSIILFCMVGMVLLGGVVWFVRTIFFRLSVHHSHTWEREAENERRHWWEIHRRQFALKDIVLIGPAGAEFSDWLRVIKREHQAPLVRQESLGKSLRIARSFSSALIEREKQLAQMLVLQWKRQRGKELFVSPEKYFWQGSPEAWQAFVAQLIESFPEITAPELPELWQGEKTLSVLANVLADKKQLANFLIAGCQSLSPASDSTRPAGECAVLWLAGNQGDVTLSRGEFFEPSDSESLRHVALRAEKQSELNESPERCILFSHPEQPELADCGWNVTHNIQDDYWGDPGKLDALVVISLAAITAKTEAKPCGWIASDPLHTLALGIVKPHGN
;
A
#
# COMPACT_ATOMS: atom_id res chain seq x y z
N MET A 1 33.96 18.65 -3.98
CA MET A 1 33.00 17.85 -4.77
C MET A 1 31.61 18.44 -4.54
N TRP A 2 31.21 19.36 -5.42
CA TRP A 2 29.93 20.06 -5.37
C TRP A 2 28.94 19.25 -6.21
N LEU A 3 27.96 18.61 -5.58
CA LEU A 3 26.89 17.96 -6.32
C LEU A 3 26.02 19.07 -6.91
N HIS A 4 26.09 19.23 -8.23
CA HIS A 4 25.25 20.14 -8.99
C HIS A 4 23.79 19.74 -8.87
N ALA A 5 22.91 20.75 -8.83
CA ALA A 5 21.46 20.67 -8.86
C ALA A 5 20.93 20.19 -10.24
N GLY A 6 21.48 19.09 -10.76
CA GLY A 6 21.27 18.62 -12.13
C GLY A 6 20.67 17.22 -12.27
N GLU A 7 20.50 16.45 -11.20
CA GLU A 7 19.84 15.13 -11.30
C GLU A 7 18.43 15.20 -10.70
N PHE A 8 17.55 15.92 -11.39
CA PHE A 8 16.12 15.67 -11.30
C PHE A 8 15.82 14.42 -12.13
N GLN A 9 16.07 13.25 -11.55
CA GLN A 9 15.46 12.00 -11.99
C GLN A 9 14.92 11.26 -10.77
N PRO A 10 13.70 11.55 -10.30
CA PRO A 10 12.88 10.44 -9.92
C PRO A 10 12.54 9.72 -11.23
N ARG A 11 13.26 8.63 -11.55
CA ARG A 11 12.73 7.62 -12.47
C ARG A 11 11.46 7.06 -11.84
N LEU A 12 10.35 7.76 -12.00
CA LEU A 12 9.00 7.20 -11.85
C LEU A 12 8.47 6.78 -13.23
N GLN A 13 9.38 6.27 -14.08
CA GLN A 13 9.00 5.55 -15.29
C GLN A 13 9.03 4.05 -14.98
N GLY A 14 7.86 3.52 -14.68
CA GLY A 14 7.59 2.08 -14.60
C GLY A 14 7.84 1.47 -13.22
N CYS A 15 6.80 0.82 -12.68
CA CYS A 15 6.81 -0.06 -11.51
C CYS A 15 7.11 0.54 -10.11
N ALA A 16 6.14 0.36 -9.21
CA ALA A 16 6.35 -0.31 -7.92
C ALA A 16 7.28 0.32 -6.85
N VAL A 17 7.29 1.64 -6.66
CA VAL A 17 7.92 2.22 -5.44
C VAL A 17 6.88 2.46 -4.35
N ARG A 18 6.80 1.55 -3.38
CA ARG A 18 5.97 1.67 -2.15
C ARG A 18 6.59 2.52 -1.06
N ALA A 19 7.91 2.68 -1.08
CA ALA A 19 8.58 3.53 -0.12
C ALA A 19 8.15 4.99 -0.33
N ILE A 20 7.84 5.68 0.76
CA ILE A 20 7.55 7.11 0.72
C ILE A 20 8.80 7.83 0.16
N PRO A 21 8.67 8.68 -0.86
CA PRO A 21 9.83 9.31 -1.47
C PRO A 21 10.59 10.19 -0.48
N THR A 22 11.86 9.85 -0.24
CA THR A 22 12.76 10.60 0.63
C THR A 22 13.60 11.57 -0.20
N PHE A 23 13.58 12.84 0.17
CA PHE A 23 14.35 13.89 -0.50
C PHE A 23 15.40 14.43 0.48
N PRO A 24 16.69 14.49 0.10
CA PRO A 24 17.72 15.09 0.95
C PRO A 24 17.44 16.58 1.17
N ARG A 25 17.85 17.12 2.32
CA ARG A 25 17.75 18.56 2.58
C ARG A 25 18.68 19.33 1.65
N TYR A 26 18.17 20.45 1.10
CA TYR A 26 18.98 21.33 0.28
C TYR A 26 20.13 21.93 1.10
N ARG A 27 21.35 21.87 0.58
CA ARG A 27 22.53 22.44 1.24
C ARG A 27 22.63 23.93 0.95
N LEU A 28 22.28 24.75 1.94
CA LEU A 28 22.41 26.20 1.85
C LEU A 28 23.88 26.65 1.71
N ALA A 29 24.10 27.68 0.90
CA ALA A 29 25.40 28.34 0.85
C ALA A 29 25.70 29.04 2.19
N LYS A 30 26.98 29.21 2.53
CA LYS A 30 27.37 29.92 3.76
C LYS A 30 27.08 31.42 3.63
N PRO A 31 26.38 32.04 4.59
CA PRO A 31 26.04 33.46 4.52
C PRO A 31 27.32 34.33 4.46
N PRO A 32 27.29 35.44 3.70
CA PRO A 32 28.39 36.40 3.73
C PRO A 32 28.45 37.09 5.12
N VAL A 33 29.58 36.98 5.81
CA VAL A 33 29.77 37.62 7.13
C VAL A 33 30.36 39.01 6.95
N ALA A 34 29.52 40.05 7.04
CA ALA A 34 29.90 41.44 6.78
C ALA A 34 31.17 41.88 7.55
N LYS A 35 31.31 41.51 8.83
CA LYS A 35 32.48 41.84 9.66
C LYS A 35 33.80 41.30 9.08
N ARG A 36 33.80 40.08 8.52
CA ARG A 36 35.02 39.47 7.93
C ARG A 36 35.38 40.11 6.60
N TRP A 37 34.39 40.53 5.82
CA TRP A 37 34.58 41.23 4.56
C TRP A 37 35.06 42.67 4.76
N LEU A 38 34.50 43.39 5.74
CA LEU A 38 34.95 44.73 6.13
C LEU A 38 36.39 44.67 6.70
N GLY A 39 36.69 43.70 7.56
CA GLY A 39 38.05 43.50 8.08
C GLY A 39 39.07 43.15 7.00
N GLY A 40 38.72 42.25 6.07
CA GLY A 40 39.58 41.90 4.93
C GLY A 40 39.79 43.07 3.95
N GLY A 41 38.74 43.84 3.68
CA GLY A 41 38.82 45.05 2.86
C GLY A 41 39.69 46.14 3.49
N ALA A 42 39.54 46.39 4.79
CA ALA A 42 40.39 47.32 5.53
C ALA A 42 41.87 46.88 5.53
N ALA A 43 42.15 45.59 5.70
CA ALA A 43 43.51 45.06 5.63
C ALA A 43 44.14 45.23 4.23
N LEU A 44 43.37 45.01 3.16
CA LEU A 44 43.80 45.24 1.77
C LEU A 44 44.10 46.71 1.48
N VAL A 45 43.28 47.62 2.00
CA VAL A 45 43.49 49.08 1.93
C VAL A 45 44.75 49.49 2.67
N LEU A 46 44.98 48.95 3.88
CA LEU A 46 46.19 49.23 4.65
C LEU A 46 47.45 48.67 3.97
N LEU A 47 47.40 47.44 3.46
CA LEU A 47 48.52 46.82 2.74
C LEU A 47 48.87 47.57 1.45
N SER A 48 47.87 47.98 0.68
CA SER A 48 48.09 48.81 -0.52
C SER A 48 48.64 50.19 -0.17
N GLY A 49 48.21 50.80 0.94
CA GLY A 49 48.77 52.06 1.46
C GLY A 49 50.23 51.93 1.92
N ILE A 50 50.60 50.79 2.53
CA ILE A 50 52.00 50.50 2.89
C ILE A 50 52.87 50.33 1.65
N ILE A 51 52.40 49.58 0.65
CA ILE A 51 53.09 49.40 -0.64
C ILE A 51 53.23 50.74 -1.37
N ALA A 52 52.21 51.59 -1.31
CA ALA A 52 52.21 52.94 -1.86
C ALA A 52 53.27 53.84 -1.22
N ALA A 53 53.36 53.85 0.11
CA ALA A 53 54.33 54.64 0.86
C ALA A 53 55.78 54.20 0.57
N MET A 54 56.00 52.91 0.33
CA MET A 54 57.30 52.38 -0.09
C MET A 54 57.62 52.76 -1.55
N ALA A 55 56.65 52.70 -2.46
CA ALA A 55 56.82 53.05 -3.87
C ALA A 55 56.98 54.55 -4.14
N GLY A 56 56.43 55.42 -3.29
CA GLY A 56 56.60 56.87 -3.35
C GLY A 56 58.05 57.34 -3.19
N LYS A 57 58.93 56.51 -2.58
CA LYS A 57 60.38 56.75 -2.55
C LYS A 57 61.10 56.45 -3.87
N SER A 58 60.43 55.81 -4.83
CA SER A 58 60.99 55.31 -6.10
C SER A 58 60.51 56.06 -7.35
N GLY A 59 59.77 57.16 -7.21
CA GLY A 59 59.27 57.96 -8.34
C GLY A 59 58.05 57.39 -9.06
N ALA A 60 57.31 56.46 -8.45
CA ALA A 60 56.09 55.90 -9.02
C ALA A 60 54.94 56.95 -9.05
N ASN A 61 54.20 57.01 -10.16
CA ASN A 61 53.06 57.92 -10.31
C ASN A 61 51.96 57.60 -9.29
N THR A 62 51.76 58.50 -8.32
CA THR A 62 50.74 58.40 -7.25
C THR A 62 49.33 58.10 -7.79
N SER A 63 49.04 58.57 -9.01
CA SER A 63 47.80 58.29 -9.74
C SER A 63 47.57 56.79 -9.99
N ILE A 64 48.61 56.03 -10.40
CA ILE A 64 48.51 54.58 -10.68
C ILE A 64 48.19 53.80 -9.40
N ILE A 65 48.83 54.18 -8.30
CA ILE A 65 48.61 53.56 -6.99
C ILE A 65 47.16 53.79 -6.52
N LEU A 66 46.64 55.00 -6.68
CA LEU A 66 45.26 55.34 -6.36
C LEU A 66 44.28 54.51 -7.21
N PHE A 67 44.54 54.36 -8.51
CA PHE A 67 43.74 53.52 -9.39
C PHE A 67 43.76 52.04 -8.97
N CYS A 68 44.91 51.49 -8.58
CA CYS A 68 45.01 50.12 -8.07
C CYS A 68 44.24 49.93 -6.76
N MET A 69 44.31 50.90 -5.84
CA MET A 69 43.61 50.86 -4.56
C MET A 69 42.09 50.88 -4.77
N VAL A 70 41.59 51.80 -5.60
CA VAL A 70 40.17 51.88 -5.97
C VAL A 70 39.72 50.59 -6.69
N GLY A 71 40.53 50.07 -7.61
CA GLY A 71 40.26 48.83 -8.33
C GLY A 71 40.12 47.61 -7.41
N MET A 72 40.96 47.47 -6.39
CA MET A 72 40.89 46.37 -5.42
C MET A 72 39.66 46.45 -4.52
N VAL A 73 39.27 47.67 -4.10
CA VAL A 73 38.04 47.88 -3.33
C VAL A 73 36.81 47.53 -4.17
N LEU A 74 36.77 47.97 -5.44
CA LEU A 74 35.70 47.63 -6.38
C LEU A 74 35.62 46.12 -6.60
N LEU A 75 36.74 45.44 -6.82
CA LEU A 75 36.79 43.99 -6.98
C LEU A 75 36.27 43.26 -5.73
N GLY A 76 36.68 43.69 -4.53
CA GLY A 76 36.17 43.15 -3.28
C GLY A 76 34.66 43.34 -3.11
N GLY A 77 34.14 44.51 -3.50
CA GLY A 77 32.71 44.81 -3.55
C GLY A 77 31.96 43.88 -4.51
N VAL A 78 32.50 43.66 -5.71
CA VAL A 78 31.93 42.73 -6.71
C VAL A 78 31.90 41.31 -6.16
N VAL A 79 32.98 40.81 -5.57
CA VAL A 79 33.02 39.46 -4.98
C VAL A 79 32.02 39.32 -3.84
N TRP A 80 31.91 40.33 -2.97
CA TRP A 80 30.91 40.33 -1.89
C TRP A 80 29.48 40.35 -2.45
N PHE A 81 29.22 41.14 -3.48
CA PHE A 81 27.92 41.21 -4.15
C PHE A 81 27.55 39.88 -4.80
N VAL A 82 28.47 39.27 -5.57
CA VAL A 82 28.30 37.93 -6.17
C VAL A 82 28.04 36.89 -5.09
N ARG A 83 28.79 36.90 -3.98
CA ARG A 83 28.58 35.99 -2.86
C ARG A 83 27.21 36.17 -2.20
N THR A 84 26.76 37.41 -2.08
CA THR A 84 25.44 37.74 -1.50
C THR A 84 24.31 37.29 -2.42
N ILE A 85 24.43 37.50 -3.73
CA ILE A 85 23.51 36.97 -4.73
C ILE A 85 23.49 35.45 -4.67
N PHE A 86 24.65 34.79 -4.68
CA PHE A 86 24.74 33.33 -4.61
C PHE A 86 24.07 32.76 -3.35
N PHE A 87 24.27 33.40 -2.19
CA PHE A 87 23.58 33.01 -0.97
C PHE A 87 22.06 33.18 -1.08
N ARG A 88 21.57 34.33 -1.56
CA ARG A 88 20.14 34.57 -1.75
C ARG A 88 19.51 33.59 -2.75
N LEU A 89 20.20 33.29 -3.84
CA LEU A 89 19.78 32.26 -4.80
C LEU A 89 19.73 30.88 -4.14
N SER A 90 20.70 30.53 -3.30
CA SER A 90 20.68 29.24 -2.58
C SER A 90 19.51 29.11 -1.61
N VAL A 91 19.12 30.21 -0.94
CA VAL A 91 17.92 30.23 -0.07
C VAL A 91 16.65 30.18 -0.90
N HIS A 92 16.59 30.89 -2.03
CA HIS A 92 15.45 30.79 -2.92
C HIS A 92 15.28 29.37 -3.48
N HIS A 93 16.38 28.74 -3.90
CA HIS A 93 16.38 27.36 -4.38
C HIS A 93 16.05 26.33 -3.31
N SER A 94 16.40 26.56 -2.03
CA SER A 94 15.97 25.65 -0.97
C SER A 94 14.45 25.66 -0.80
N HIS A 95 13.82 26.83 -0.91
CA HIS A 95 12.36 26.91 -0.85
C HIS A 95 11.67 26.28 -2.06
N THR A 96 12.21 26.43 -3.27
CA THR A 96 11.65 25.72 -4.44
C THR A 96 11.83 24.21 -4.32
N TRP A 97 12.99 23.76 -3.85
CA TRP A 97 13.27 22.35 -3.58
C TRP A 97 12.31 21.73 -2.57
N GLU A 98 12.08 22.42 -1.45
CA GLU A 98 11.13 21.95 -0.43
C GLU A 98 9.70 21.84 -0.98
N ARG A 99 9.26 22.84 -1.76
CA ARG A 99 7.93 22.82 -2.40
C ARG A 99 7.77 21.68 -3.39
N GLU A 100 8.77 21.44 -4.23
CA GLU A 100 8.75 20.32 -5.19
C GLU A 100 8.71 18.98 -4.46
N ALA A 101 9.57 18.79 -3.45
CA ALA A 101 9.58 17.59 -2.62
C ALA A 101 8.23 17.36 -1.90
N GLU A 102 7.59 18.42 -1.40
CA GLU A 102 6.25 18.34 -0.80
C GLU A 102 5.16 18.00 -1.81
N ASN A 103 5.22 18.58 -3.02
CA ASN A 103 4.27 18.29 -4.08
C ASN A 103 4.36 16.83 -4.54
N GLU A 104 5.58 16.31 -4.72
CA GLU A 104 5.80 14.89 -5.06
C GLU A 104 5.28 13.97 -3.95
N ARG A 105 5.57 14.28 -2.67
CA ARG A 105 5.00 13.51 -1.55
C ARG A 105 3.49 13.56 -1.51
N ARG A 106 2.89 14.73 -1.79
CA ARG A 106 1.44 14.90 -1.81
C ARG A 106 0.81 14.06 -2.92
N HIS A 107 1.36 14.12 -4.13
CA HIS A 107 0.89 13.34 -5.26
C HIS A 107 1.04 11.82 -5.00
N TRP A 108 2.17 11.42 -4.41
CA TRP A 108 2.37 10.04 -3.97
C TRP A 108 1.28 9.62 -2.98
N TRP A 109 0.98 10.42 -1.96
CA TRP A 109 -0.08 10.11 -0.99
C TRP A 109 -1.47 10.12 -1.63
N GLU A 110 -1.75 11.01 -2.57
CA GLU A 110 -3.03 11.05 -3.29
C GLU A 110 -3.30 9.72 -4.00
N ILE A 111 -2.30 9.17 -4.70
CA ILE A 111 -2.40 7.85 -5.34
C ILE A 111 -2.52 6.73 -4.30
N HIS A 112 -1.72 6.79 -3.22
CA HIS A 112 -1.69 5.71 -2.24
C HIS A 112 -2.94 5.67 -1.35
N ARG A 113 -3.63 6.81 -1.15
CA ARG A 113 -4.88 6.90 -0.39
C ARG A 113 -6.12 6.55 -1.20
N ARG A 114 -5.98 6.20 -2.47
CA ARG A 114 -7.10 5.71 -3.28
C ARG A 114 -7.70 4.48 -2.65
N GLN A 115 -9.03 4.44 -2.66
CA GLN A 115 -9.83 3.39 -2.06
C GLN A 115 -10.89 2.94 -3.06
N PHE A 116 -11.42 1.75 -2.80
CA PHE A 116 -12.63 1.26 -3.46
C PHE A 116 -13.56 0.68 -2.40
N ALA A 117 -14.81 0.44 -2.75
CA ALA A 117 -15.81 -0.06 -1.84
C ALA A 117 -16.17 -1.52 -2.15
N LEU A 118 -16.55 -2.28 -1.12
CA LEU A 118 -17.15 -3.60 -1.27
C LEU A 118 -18.67 -3.48 -1.11
N LYS A 119 -19.42 -3.87 -2.14
CA LYS A 119 -20.89 -3.88 -2.17
C LYS A 119 -21.42 -5.18 -1.63
N ASP A 120 -20.99 -6.28 -2.23
CA ASP A 120 -21.35 -7.63 -1.82
C ASP A 120 -20.11 -8.36 -1.32
N ILE A 121 -20.29 -9.13 -0.25
CA ILE A 121 -19.27 -10.02 0.30
C ILE A 121 -19.94 -11.35 0.57
N VAL A 122 -19.56 -12.36 -0.20
CA VAL A 122 -19.99 -13.75 -0.04
C VAL A 122 -18.79 -14.56 0.41
N LEU A 123 -18.97 -15.30 1.49
CA LEU A 123 -17.92 -16.08 2.11
C LEU A 123 -18.50 -17.45 2.47
N ILE A 124 -17.87 -18.52 2.02
CA ILE A 124 -18.26 -19.92 2.27
C ILE A 124 -17.05 -20.64 2.84
N GLY A 125 -17.22 -21.27 4.00
CA GLY A 125 -16.18 -22.04 4.66
C GLY A 125 -16.73 -23.09 5.61
N PRO A 126 -15.86 -23.80 6.34
CA PRO A 126 -16.27 -24.91 7.20
C PRO A 126 -17.21 -24.50 8.33
N ALA A 127 -17.11 -23.24 8.80
CA ALA A 127 -18.00 -22.67 9.82
C ALA A 127 -19.38 -22.27 9.29
N GLY A 128 -19.54 -22.01 7.99
CA GLY A 128 -20.83 -21.56 7.47
C GLY A 128 -20.75 -20.85 6.12
N ALA A 129 -21.84 -20.19 5.76
CA ALA A 129 -21.97 -19.43 4.52
C ALA A 129 -22.84 -18.17 4.66
N GLU A 130 -23.52 -18.02 5.79
CA GLU A 130 -24.41 -16.90 6.05
C GLU A 130 -23.69 -15.81 6.85
N PHE A 131 -24.13 -14.56 6.69
CA PHE A 131 -23.55 -13.42 7.42
C PHE A 131 -23.55 -13.62 8.94
N SER A 132 -24.61 -14.23 9.48
CA SER A 132 -24.73 -14.56 10.91
C SER A 132 -23.73 -15.60 11.40
N ASP A 133 -23.26 -16.50 10.52
CA ASP A 133 -22.20 -17.45 10.86
C ASP A 133 -20.88 -16.70 11.10
N TRP A 134 -20.55 -15.78 10.19
CA TRP A 134 -19.34 -14.98 10.26
C TRP A 134 -19.34 -14.00 11.43
N LEU A 135 -20.49 -13.42 11.77
CA LEU A 135 -20.62 -12.62 13.00
C LEU A 135 -20.29 -13.44 14.26
N ARG A 136 -20.77 -14.69 14.33
CA ARG A 136 -20.47 -15.57 15.47
C ARG A 136 -19.00 -15.97 15.51
N VAL A 137 -18.35 -16.18 14.36
CA VAL A 137 -16.90 -16.42 14.27
C VAL A 137 -16.13 -15.21 14.78
N ILE A 138 -16.46 -14.00 14.32
CA ILE A 138 -15.81 -12.75 14.73
C ILE A 138 -15.98 -12.51 16.23
N LYS A 139 -17.16 -12.79 16.79
CA LYS A 139 -17.44 -12.70 18.23
C LYS A 139 -16.90 -13.87 19.05
N ARG A 140 -16.34 -14.90 18.40
CA ARG A 140 -15.88 -16.17 19.01
C ARG A 140 -16.98 -16.91 19.78
N GLU A 141 -18.21 -16.75 19.34
CA GLU A 141 -19.39 -17.46 19.82
C GLU A 141 -19.62 -18.77 19.04
N HIS A 142 -18.95 -18.92 17.89
CA HIS A 142 -19.06 -20.12 17.06
C HIS A 142 -18.13 -21.23 17.56
N GLN A 143 -18.65 -22.45 17.71
CA GLN A 143 -17.81 -23.62 17.95
C GLN A 143 -16.94 -23.93 16.73
N ALA A 144 -15.65 -24.22 16.93
CA ALA A 144 -14.76 -24.58 15.84
C ALA A 144 -15.32 -25.76 15.01
N PRO A 145 -15.24 -25.73 13.67
CA PRO A 145 -15.71 -26.81 12.82
C PRO A 145 -14.97 -28.13 13.09
N LEU A 146 -15.65 -29.26 12.88
CA LEU A 146 -15.08 -30.57 13.15
C LEU A 146 -13.98 -30.92 12.13
N VAL A 147 -12.77 -31.15 12.64
CA VAL A 147 -11.65 -31.69 11.84
C VAL A 147 -11.97 -33.11 11.40
N ARG A 148 -11.91 -33.36 10.09
CA ARG A 148 -12.07 -34.68 9.50
C ARG A 148 -10.71 -35.34 9.32
N GLN A 149 -10.65 -36.63 9.62
CA GLN A 149 -9.49 -37.47 9.31
C GLN A 149 -9.69 -38.09 7.93
N GLU A 150 -8.87 -37.68 6.97
CA GLU A 150 -8.80 -38.26 5.62
C GLU A 150 -7.55 -39.15 5.51
N SER A 151 -7.47 -39.96 4.44
CA SER A 151 -6.40 -40.96 4.25
C SER A 151 -4.99 -40.35 4.25
N LEU A 152 -4.86 -39.11 3.79
CA LEU A 152 -3.57 -38.40 3.65
C LEU A 152 -3.30 -37.38 4.76
N GLY A 153 -4.23 -37.18 5.71
CA GLY A 153 -4.06 -36.17 6.76
C GLY A 153 -5.38 -35.59 7.27
N LYS A 154 -5.29 -34.44 7.94
CA LYS A 154 -6.44 -33.75 8.54
C LYS A 154 -7.01 -32.71 7.58
N SER A 155 -8.32 -32.53 7.58
CA SER A 155 -9.00 -31.52 6.77
C SER A 155 -10.15 -30.82 7.50
N LEU A 156 -10.42 -29.58 7.08
CA LEU A 156 -11.61 -28.84 7.44
C LEU A 156 -12.45 -28.64 6.17
N ARG A 157 -13.60 -29.30 6.12
CA ARG A 157 -14.45 -29.37 4.93
C ARG A 157 -15.79 -28.70 5.16
N ILE A 158 -16.31 -28.06 4.12
CA ILE A 158 -17.67 -27.55 4.08
C ILE A 158 -18.63 -28.75 4.12
N ALA A 159 -19.63 -28.68 5.00
CA ALA A 159 -20.55 -29.79 5.26
C ALA A 159 -21.29 -30.31 4.00
N ARG A 160 -21.46 -29.44 2.99
CA ARG A 160 -22.19 -29.70 1.74
C ARG A 160 -21.30 -30.14 0.56
N SER A 161 -20.00 -30.32 0.77
CA SER A 161 -19.08 -30.79 -0.28
C SER A 161 -18.85 -32.31 -0.13
N PHE A 162 -19.39 -33.08 -1.08
CA PHE A 162 -19.53 -34.55 -0.97
C PHE A 162 -18.52 -35.33 -1.82
N SER A 163 -17.84 -34.68 -2.77
CA SER A 163 -16.86 -35.36 -3.63
C SER A 163 -15.54 -35.62 -2.89
N SER A 164 -14.91 -36.77 -3.16
CA SER A 164 -13.54 -37.05 -2.74
C SER A 164 -12.49 -36.48 -3.71
N ALA A 165 -12.89 -36.16 -4.96
CA ALA A 165 -11.99 -35.62 -5.97
C ALA A 165 -11.88 -34.09 -5.85
N LEU A 166 -10.65 -33.58 -5.70
CA LEU A 166 -10.38 -32.16 -5.44
C LEU A 166 -10.98 -31.22 -6.49
N ILE A 167 -10.80 -31.51 -7.77
CA ILE A 167 -11.31 -30.66 -8.86
C ILE A 167 -12.84 -30.59 -8.83
N GLU A 168 -13.51 -31.71 -8.56
CA GLU A 168 -14.98 -31.73 -8.45
C GLU A 168 -15.47 -30.99 -7.20
N ARG A 169 -14.71 -31.03 -6.09
CA ARG A 169 -15.00 -30.18 -4.92
C ARG A 169 -14.90 -28.69 -5.28
N GLU A 170 -13.85 -28.27 -5.99
CA GLU A 170 -13.71 -26.87 -6.41
C GLU A 170 -14.84 -26.44 -7.36
N LYS A 171 -15.27 -27.28 -8.30
CA LYS A 171 -16.42 -27.00 -9.16
C LYS A 171 -17.72 -26.84 -8.35
N GLN A 172 -17.93 -27.71 -7.35
CA GLN A 172 -19.08 -27.58 -6.43
C GLN A 172 -19.01 -26.28 -5.61
N LEU A 173 -17.83 -25.90 -5.14
CA LEU A 173 -17.62 -24.64 -4.41
C LEU A 173 -17.93 -23.42 -5.29
N ALA A 174 -17.44 -23.42 -6.52
CA ALA A 174 -17.71 -22.38 -7.51
C ALA A 174 -19.22 -22.22 -7.78
N GLN A 175 -19.96 -23.32 -7.95
CA GLN A 175 -21.41 -23.28 -8.12
C GLN A 175 -22.12 -22.77 -6.87
N MET A 176 -21.77 -23.30 -5.69
CA MET A 176 -22.33 -22.86 -4.41
C MET A 176 -22.11 -21.36 -4.16
N LEU A 177 -20.96 -20.82 -4.59
CA LEU A 177 -20.63 -19.41 -4.45
C LEU A 177 -21.64 -18.51 -5.18
N VAL A 178 -21.98 -18.84 -6.42
CA VAL A 178 -22.99 -18.09 -7.21
C VAL A 178 -24.38 -18.23 -6.59
N LEU A 179 -24.78 -19.44 -6.19
CA LEU A 179 -26.10 -19.68 -5.60
C LEU A 179 -26.25 -18.94 -4.27
N GLN A 180 -25.19 -18.89 -3.46
CA GLN A 180 -25.16 -18.13 -2.22
C GLN A 180 -25.22 -16.63 -2.48
N TRP A 181 -24.50 -16.14 -3.48
CA TRP A 181 -24.57 -14.74 -3.89
C TRP A 181 -25.99 -14.33 -4.30
N LYS A 182 -26.64 -15.14 -5.16
CA LYS A 182 -28.04 -14.92 -5.56
C LYS A 182 -28.99 -14.89 -4.37
N ARG A 183 -28.80 -15.80 -3.40
CA ARG A 183 -29.62 -15.82 -2.17
C ARG A 183 -29.44 -14.53 -1.36
N GLN A 184 -28.20 -14.07 -1.17
CA GLN A 184 -27.90 -12.90 -0.35
C GLN A 184 -28.41 -11.59 -0.96
N ARG A 185 -28.30 -11.42 -2.29
CA ARG A 185 -28.79 -10.21 -2.97
C ARG A 185 -30.31 -10.12 -3.06
N GLY A 186 -31.02 -11.24 -3.00
CA GLY A 186 -32.48 -11.25 -3.13
C GLY A 186 -32.94 -10.66 -4.47
N LYS A 187 -33.75 -9.59 -4.41
CA LYS A 187 -34.36 -8.93 -5.60
C LYS A 187 -33.65 -7.65 -6.03
N GLU A 188 -32.48 -7.34 -5.49
CA GLU A 188 -31.76 -6.13 -5.86
C GLU A 188 -31.37 -6.11 -7.34
N LEU A 189 -31.38 -4.91 -7.93
CA LEU A 189 -30.97 -4.70 -9.32
C LEU A 189 -29.51 -5.13 -9.51
N PHE A 190 -29.34 -6.08 -10.41
CA PHE A 190 -28.04 -6.58 -10.78
C PHE A 190 -27.41 -5.66 -11.84
N VAL A 191 -26.18 -5.22 -11.62
CA VAL A 191 -25.41 -4.45 -12.61
C VAL A 191 -24.20 -5.28 -13.01
N SER A 192 -24.11 -5.60 -14.30
CA SER A 192 -23.07 -6.46 -14.86
C SER A 192 -21.66 -5.98 -14.49
N PRO A 193 -20.81 -6.85 -13.94
CA PRO A 193 -19.41 -6.52 -13.70
C PRO A 193 -18.68 -6.26 -15.01
N GLU A 194 -17.83 -5.23 -15.03
CA GLU A 194 -16.99 -4.91 -16.19
C GLU A 194 -15.72 -5.76 -16.25
N LYS A 195 -15.24 -6.22 -15.09
CA LYS A 195 -14.03 -7.03 -14.94
C LYS A 195 -14.26 -8.16 -13.96
N TYR A 196 -13.52 -9.24 -14.17
CA TYR A 196 -13.60 -10.47 -13.42
C TYR A 196 -12.20 -10.89 -13.01
N PHE A 197 -11.98 -11.03 -11.70
CA PHE A 197 -10.75 -11.54 -11.12
C PHE A 197 -11.02 -12.90 -10.49
N TRP A 198 -10.14 -13.88 -10.74
CA TRP A 198 -10.32 -15.25 -10.27
C TRP A 198 -9.11 -15.80 -9.52
N GLN A 199 -9.38 -16.51 -8.42
CA GLN A 199 -8.42 -17.36 -7.70
C GLN A 199 -8.97 -18.79 -7.58
N GLY A 200 -8.48 -19.71 -8.40
CA GLY A 200 -8.92 -21.11 -8.40
C GLY A 200 -8.49 -21.83 -9.68
N SER A 201 -8.92 -23.07 -9.84
CA SER A 201 -8.66 -23.83 -11.07
C SER A 201 -9.46 -23.31 -12.28
N PRO A 202 -8.98 -23.53 -13.51
CA PRO A 202 -9.74 -23.24 -14.73
C PRO A 202 -11.08 -23.97 -14.81
N GLU A 203 -11.14 -25.21 -14.33
CA GLU A 203 -12.36 -26.03 -14.31
C GLU A 203 -13.41 -25.43 -13.36
N ALA A 204 -12.97 -24.93 -12.21
CA ALA A 204 -13.85 -24.24 -11.27
C ALA A 204 -14.32 -22.89 -11.82
N TRP A 205 -13.49 -22.16 -12.58
CA TRP A 205 -13.92 -20.95 -13.29
C TRP A 205 -15.03 -21.26 -14.30
N GLN A 206 -14.90 -22.32 -15.10
CA GLN A 206 -15.95 -22.72 -16.05
C GLN A 206 -17.25 -23.09 -15.33
N ALA A 207 -17.17 -23.82 -14.22
CA ALA A 207 -18.33 -24.14 -13.39
C ALA A 207 -18.97 -22.88 -12.77
N PHE A 208 -18.15 -21.93 -12.33
CA PHE A 208 -18.60 -20.62 -11.83
C PHE A 208 -19.37 -19.86 -12.91
N VAL A 209 -18.79 -19.70 -14.10
CA VAL A 209 -19.41 -18.98 -15.22
C VAL A 209 -20.71 -19.63 -15.67
N ALA A 210 -20.74 -20.96 -15.79
CA ALA A 210 -21.95 -21.69 -16.16
C ALA A 210 -23.08 -21.42 -15.16
N GLN A 211 -22.79 -21.52 -13.85
CA GLN A 211 -23.78 -21.24 -12.82
C GLN A 211 -24.18 -19.76 -12.77
N LEU A 212 -23.24 -18.86 -13.07
CA LEU A 212 -23.44 -17.42 -13.09
C LEU A 212 -24.44 -17.01 -14.18
N ILE A 213 -24.25 -17.50 -15.40
CA ILE A 213 -25.15 -17.25 -16.54
C ILE A 213 -26.55 -17.83 -16.27
N GLU A 214 -26.63 -19.03 -15.69
CA GLU A 214 -27.92 -19.63 -15.30
C GLU A 214 -28.63 -18.80 -14.21
N SER A 215 -27.86 -18.31 -13.24
CA SER A 215 -28.39 -17.57 -12.09
C SER A 215 -28.80 -16.14 -12.45
N PHE A 216 -28.07 -15.52 -13.39
CA PHE A 216 -28.17 -14.13 -13.81
C PHE A 216 -28.05 -14.04 -15.35
N PRO A 217 -29.13 -14.27 -16.10
CA PRO A 217 -29.10 -14.37 -17.58
C PRO A 217 -28.62 -13.11 -18.31
N GLU A 218 -28.63 -11.95 -17.64
CA GLU A 218 -28.18 -10.66 -18.19
C GLU A 218 -26.65 -10.48 -18.14
N ILE A 219 -25.91 -11.42 -17.51
CA ILE A 219 -24.45 -11.36 -17.40
C ILE A 219 -23.79 -11.90 -18.65
N THR A 220 -22.83 -11.13 -19.14
CA THR A 220 -21.82 -11.60 -20.10
C THR A 220 -20.48 -11.74 -19.39
N ALA A 221 -20.17 -12.95 -18.93
CA ALA A 221 -18.87 -13.27 -18.36
C ALA A 221 -17.84 -13.54 -19.47
N PRO A 222 -16.56 -13.18 -19.27
CA PRO A 222 -15.51 -13.48 -20.23
C PRO A 222 -15.16 -14.98 -20.23
N GLU A 223 -14.58 -15.46 -21.34
CA GLU A 223 -14.06 -16.83 -21.42
C GLU A 223 -12.95 -17.08 -20.38
N LEU A 224 -12.06 -16.09 -20.21
CA LEU A 224 -10.95 -16.13 -19.26
C LEU A 224 -11.02 -14.93 -18.30
N PRO A 225 -10.81 -15.15 -16.99
CA PRO A 225 -10.75 -14.07 -16.01
C PRO A 225 -9.34 -13.47 -15.95
N GLU A 226 -9.23 -12.26 -15.37
CA GLU A 226 -7.94 -11.78 -14.87
C GLU A 226 -7.56 -12.60 -13.61
N LEU A 227 -6.29 -12.93 -13.43
CA LEU A 227 -5.87 -13.69 -12.25
C LEU A 227 -5.78 -12.78 -11.02
N TRP A 228 -6.19 -13.31 -9.86
CA TRP A 228 -5.89 -12.69 -8.57
C TRP A 228 -4.37 -12.71 -8.30
N GLN A 229 -3.81 -11.56 -7.97
CA GLN A 229 -2.38 -11.37 -7.70
C GLN A 229 -2.15 -10.65 -6.36
N GLY A 230 -3.02 -10.92 -5.38
CA GLY A 230 -2.91 -10.33 -4.03
C GLY A 230 -3.00 -8.80 -4.04
N GLU A 231 -2.10 -8.16 -3.32
CA GLU A 231 -2.01 -6.71 -3.17
C GLU A 231 -1.97 -5.99 -4.53
N LYS A 232 -1.30 -6.58 -5.54
CA LYS A 232 -1.25 -5.97 -6.87
C LYS A 232 -2.64 -5.81 -7.49
N THR A 233 -3.52 -6.78 -7.32
CA THR A 233 -4.92 -6.67 -7.75
C THR A 233 -5.64 -5.58 -6.97
N LEU A 234 -5.49 -5.54 -5.63
CA LEU A 234 -6.08 -4.49 -4.79
C LEU A 234 -5.67 -3.07 -5.24
N SER A 235 -4.40 -2.89 -5.60
CA SER A 235 -3.89 -1.64 -6.16
C SER A 235 -4.52 -1.25 -7.48
N VAL A 236 -4.76 -2.22 -8.37
CA VAL A 236 -5.49 -1.97 -9.62
C VAL A 236 -6.93 -1.57 -9.33
N LEU A 237 -7.62 -2.27 -8.42
CA LEU A 237 -9.00 -1.96 -8.02
C LEU A 237 -9.10 -0.53 -7.48
N ALA A 238 -8.26 -0.17 -6.51
CA ALA A 238 -8.24 1.17 -5.90
C ALA A 238 -7.97 2.27 -6.93
N ASN A 239 -7.03 2.06 -7.84
CA ASN A 239 -6.70 3.06 -8.86
C ASN A 239 -7.84 3.28 -9.85
N VAL A 240 -8.42 2.19 -10.37
CA VAL A 240 -9.43 2.28 -11.42
C VAL A 240 -10.78 2.71 -10.86
N LEU A 241 -11.20 2.19 -9.72
CA LEU A 241 -12.51 2.49 -9.15
C LEU A 241 -12.57 3.88 -8.50
N ALA A 242 -11.44 4.40 -7.98
CA ALA A 242 -11.40 5.77 -7.44
C ALA A 242 -11.58 6.85 -8.52
N ASP A 243 -11.08 6.61 -9.74
CA ASP A 243 -11.13 7.60 -10.83
C ASP A 243 -12.47 7.58 -11.62
N LYS A 244 -13.32 6.57 -11.38
CA LYS A 244 -14.55 6.39 -12.14
C LYS A 244 -15.69 7.26 -11.64
N LYS A 245 -16.11 8.20 -12.50
CA LYS A 245 -17.28 9.06 -12.30
C LYS A 245 -18.62 8.32 -12.39
N GLN A 246 -18.68 7.25 -13.16
CA GLN A 246 -19.87 6.40 -13.29
C GLN A 246 -19.75 5.18 -12.38
N LEU A 247 -20.90 4.66 -11.94
CA LEU A 247 -20.95 3.42 -11.17
C LEU A 247 -20.32 2.29 -11.99
N ALA A 248 -19.25 1.71 -11.47
CA ALA A 248 -18.59 0.56 -12.03
C ALA A 248 -18.46 -0.53 -10.98
N ASN A 249 -18.60 -1.78 -11.42
CA ASN A 249 -18.47 -2.95 -10.57
C ASN A 249 -17.46 -3.91 -11.15
N PHE A 250 -16.55 -4.41 -10.33
CA PHE A 250 -15.65 -5.51 -10.65
C PHE A 250 -15.98 -6.71 -9.75
N LEU A 251 -15.99 -7.89 -10.34
CA LEU A 251 -16.22 -9.13 -9.61
C LEU A 251 -14.87 -9.75 -9.26
N ILE A 252 -14.67 -10.07 -7.99
CA ILE A 252 -13.49 -10.82 -7.53
C ILE A 252 -14.03 -12.08 -6.90
N ALA A 253 -13.61 -13.25 -7.37
CA ALA A 253 -14.09 -14.51 -6.83
C ALA A 253 -12.98 -15.55 -6.79
N GLY A 254 -13.17 -16.56 -5.95
CA GLY A 254 -12.25 -17.68 -5.90
C GLY A 254 -12.78 -18.82 -5.05
N CYS A 255 -12.24 -20.00 -5.30
CA CYS A 255 -12.51 -21.19 -4.48
C CYS A 255 -11.28 -22.09 -4.45
N GLN A 256 -11.09 -22.77 -3.33
CA GLN A 256 -9.98 -23.70 -3.15
C GLN A 256 -10.35 -24.83 -2.21
N SER A 257 -9.95 -26.05 -2.57
CA SER A 257 -10.01 -27.23 -1.71
C SER A 257 -8.64 -27.88 -1.67
N LEU A 258 -7.94 -27.80 -0.54
CA LEU A 258 -6.59 -28.35 -0.41
C LEU A 258 -6.61 -29.87 -0.18
N SER A 259 -5.57 -30.55 -0.69
CA SER A 259 -5.29 -31.94 -0.33
C SER A 259 -4.80 -31.99 1.12
N PRO A 260 -5.30 -32.93 1.95
CA PRO A 260 -4.70 -33.17 3.26
C PRO A 260 -3.28 -33.68 3.08
N ALA A 261 -2.40 -33.30 4.00
CA ALA A 261 -1.04 -33.80 4.12
C ALA A 261 -0.75 -34.16 5.59
N SER A 262 0.00 -35.24 5.80
CA SER A 262 0.26 -35.79 7.14
C SER A 262 1.25 -34.98 7.96
N ASP A 263 2.11 -34.22 7.28
CA ASP A 263 3.16 -33.36 7.82
C ASP A 263 2.71 -31.89 7.99
N SER A 264 1.51 -31.54 7.53
CA SER A 264 0.97 -30.18 7.67
C SER A 264 0.61 -29.87 9.13
N THR A 265 1.03 -28.69 9.60
CA THR A 265 0.71 -28.17 10.94
C THR A 265 -0.76 -27.78 11.05
N ARG A 266 -1.39 -27.37 9.94
CA ARG A 266 -2.81 -27.01 9.85
C ARG A 266 -3.58 -28.03 9.00
N PRO A 267 -4.85 -28.34 9.35
CA PRO A 267 -5.70 -29.17 8.50
C PRO A 267 -5.91 -28.48 7.15
N ALA A 268 -5.96 -29.26 6.07
CA ALA A 268 -6.24 -28.74 4.74
C ALA A 268 -7.63 -28.09 4.70
N GLY A 269 -7.68 -26.82 4.33
CA GLY A 269 -8.91 -26.04 4.30
C GLY A 269 -9.68 -26.18 3.00
N GLU A 270 -10.91 -25.68 3.07
CA GLU A 270 -11.83 -25.58 1.95
C GLU A 270 -12.64 -24.29 2.07
N CYS A 271 -12.55 -23.40 1.07
CA CYS A 271 -13.23 -22.12 1.11
C CYS A 271 -13.56 -21.56 -0.26
N ALA A 272 -14.53 -20.65 -0.30
CA ALA A 272 -14.87 -19.86 -1.47
C ALA A 272 -15.27 -18.44 -1.07
N VAL A 273 -14.86 -17.47 -1.87
CA VAL A 273 -15.03 -16.04 -1.62
C VAL A 273 -15.51 -15.35 -2.90
N LEU A 274 -16.46 -14.42 -2.78
CA LEU A 274 -16.86 -13.52 -3.85
C LEU A 274 -17.08 -12.12 -3.32
N TRP A 275 -16.54 -11.14 -4.03
CA TRP A 275 -16.75 -9.72 -3.82
C TRP A 275 -17.32 -9.07 -5.06
N LEU A 276 -18.28 -8.17 -4.85
CA LEU A 276 -18.62 -7.16 -5.83
C LEU A 276 -17.98 -5.83 -5.38
N ALA A 277 -16.86 -5.46 -5.99
CA ALA A 277 -16.16 -4.21 -5.71
C ALA A 277 -16.70 -3.08 -6.59
N GLY A 278 -16.81 -1.87 -6.07
CA GLY A 278 -17.21 -0.69 -6.83
C GLY A 278 -16.71 0.62 -6.21
N ASN A 279 -17.23 1.76 -6.68
CA ASN A 279 -16.92 3.08 -6.11
C ASN A 279 -17.84 3.49 -4.94
N GLN A 280 -18.86 2.69 -4.63
CA GLN A 280 -19.78 2.85 -3.50
C GLN A 280 -20.05 1.50 -2.86
N GLY A 281 -20.35 1.46 -1.56
CA GLY A 281 -20.58 0.23 -0.80
C GLY A 281 -20.53 0.51 0.70
N ASP A 282 -20.79 -0.50 1.53
CA ASP A 282 -20.91 -0.33 2.98
C ASP A 282 -19.57 -0.17 3.71
N VAL A 283 -18.50 -0.58 3.05
CA VAL A 283 -17.12 -0.48 3.55
C VAL A 283 -16.20 -0.03 2.44
N THR A 284 -15.11 0.65 2.81
CA THR A 284 -14.04 1.02 1.89
C THR A 284 -12.75 0.28 2.24
N LEU A 285 -12.04 -0.16 1.21
CA LEU A 285 -10.76 -0.83 1.29
C LEU A 285 -9.68 0.07 0.69
N SER A 286 -8.59 0.25 1.43
CA SER A 286 -7.34 0.78 0.88
C SER A 286 -6.72 -0.19 -0.12
N ARG A 287 -5.88 0.28 -1.03
CA ARG A 287 -5.09 -0.58 -1.93
C ARG A 287 -4.22 -1.63 -1.22
N GLY A 288 -3.95 -1.48 0.08
CA GLY A 288 -3.07 -2.36 0.83
C GLY A 288 -1.59 -2.00 0.64
N GLU A 289 -0.77 -2.54 1.53
CA GLU A 289 0.69 -2.43 1.54
C GLU A 289 1.28 -3.85 1.58
N PHE A 290 2.44 -4.04 0.96
CA PHE A 290 3.15 -5.31 1.02
C PHE A 290 4.39 -5.20 1.90
N PHE A 291 4.80 -6.34 2.43
CA PHE A 291 6.04 -6.50 3.18
C PHE A 291 6.89 -7.59 2.56
N GLU A 292 8.18 -7.30 2.47
CA GLU A 292 9.23 -8.24 2.12
C GLU A 292 10.41 -8.01 3.08
N PRO A 293 10.94 -9.05 3.74
CA PRO A 293 12.04 -8.92 4.69
C PRO A 293 13.24 -8.19 4.07
N SER A 294 13.65 -7.08 4.66
CA SER A 294 14.80 -6.29 4.23
C SER A 294 15.42 -5.51 5.39
N ASP A 295 16.69 -5.14 5.26
CA ASP A 295 17.39 -4.34 6.28
C ASP A 295 16.88 -2.89 6.35
N SER A 296 16.20 -2.41 5.31
CA SER A 296 15.79 -1.00 5.17
C SER A 296 14.36 -0.73 5.64
N GLU A 297 13.47 -1.73 5.61
CA GLU A 297 12.06 -1.59 5.96
C GLU A 297 11.58 -2.72 6.87
N SER A 298 11.19 -2.37 8.09
CA SER A 298 10.55 -3.30 9.03
C SER A 298 9.04 -3.41 8.79
N LEU A 299 8.43 -4.51 9.21
CA LEU A 299 6.98 -4.68 9.13
C LEU A 299 6.20 -3.57 9.86
N ARG A 300 6.77 -3.03 10.96
CA ARG A 300 6.21 -1.86 11.66
C ARG A 300 6.16 -0.61 10.78
N HIS A 301 7.17 -0.37 9.94
CA HIS A 301 7.14 0.75 8.99
C HIS A 301 6.01 0.58 7.96
N VAL A 302 5.77 -0.66 7.51
CA VAL A 302 4.68 -0.99 6.58
C VAL A 302 3.31 -0.79 7.25
N ALA A 303 3.14 -1.26 8.48
CA ALA A 303 1.91 -1.07 9.25
C ALA A 303 1.59 0.42 9.49
N LEU A 304 2.60 1.22 9.89
CA LEU A 304 2.45 2.68 10.04
C LEU A 304 2.11 3.37 8.70
N ARG A 305 2.59 2.85 7.57
CA ARG A 305 2.23 3.36 6.24
C ARG A 305 0.76 3.03 5.91
N ALA A 306 0.31 1.81 6.20
CA ALA A 306 -1.10 1.40 6.02
C ALA A 306 -2.07 2.22 6.89
N GLU A 307 -1.67 2.57 8.12
CA GLU A 307 -2.41 3.48 9.01
C GLU A 307 -2.52 4.89 8.39
N LYS A 308 -1.40 5.47 7.95
CA LYS A 308 -1.37 6.79 7.30
C LYS A 308 -2.12 6.85 5.96
N GLN A 309 -2.12 5.74 5.23
CA GLN A 309 -2.89 5.54 4.00
C GLN A 309 -4.39 5.54 4.29
N SER A 310 -4.78 4.96 5.42
CA SER A 310 -6.17 4.91 5.87
C SER A 310 -6.60 6.12 6.71
N GLU A 311 -5.71 7.09 6.86
CA GLU A 311 -5.89 8.32 7.64
C GLU A 311 -6.21 8.07 9.12
N LEU A 312 -5.65 7.00 9.67
CA LEU A 312 -5.77 6.68 11.09
C LEU A 312 -4.62 7.30 11.90
N ASN A 313 -4.95 7.76 13.10
CA ASN A 313 -3.98 8.25 14.09
C ASN A 313 -3.50 7.15 15.04
N GLU A 314 -4.26 6.05 15.13
CA GLU A 314 -4.01 4.91 16.02
C GLU A 314 -4.20 3.61 15.24
N SER A 315 -3.51 2.56 15.68
CA SER A 315 -3.63 1.22 15.10
C SER A 315 -5.05 0.68 15.25
N PRO A 316 -5.53 -0.14 14.29
CA PRO A 316 -6.87 -0.72 14.38
C PRO A 316 -6.97 -1.64 15.60
N GLU A 317 -8.08 -1.54 16.33
CA GLU A 317 -8.35 -2.34 17.54
C GLU A 317 -8.36 -3.84 17.24
N ARG A 318 -8.84 -4.20 16.04
CA ARG A 318 -8.86 -5.57 15.53
C ARG A 318 -8.03 -5.69 14.27
N CYS A 319 -7.26 -6.78 14.21
CA CYS A 319 -6.63 -7.27 13.01
C CYS A 319 -7.04 -8.72 12.79
N ILE A 320 -7.52 -9.06 11.58
CA ILE A 320 -7.85 -10.43 11.18
C ILE A 320 -6.68 -11.01 10.38
N LEU A 321 -6.26 -12.23 10.70
CA LEU A 321 -5.13 -12.90 10.05
C LEU A 321 -5.18 -14.41 10.26
N PHE A 322 -4.40 -15.13 9.46
CA PHE A 322 -3.97 -16.50 9.76
C PHE A 322 -2.64 -16.48 10.54
N SER A 323 -2.29 -17.59 11.18
CA SER A 323 -0.96 -17.68 11.80
C SER A 323 0.12 -17.76 10.73
N HIS A 324 1.20 -17.02 10.94
CA HIS A 324 2.43 -17.02 10.15
C HIS A 324 3.62 -17.28 11.07
N PRO A 325 3.81 -18.52 11.57
CA PRO A 325 4.93 -18.86 12.45
C PRO A 325 6.31 -18.58 11.83
N GLU A 326 6.38 -18.53 10.50
CA GLU A 326 7.56 -18.18 9.73
C GLU A 326 7.88 -16.67 9.72
N GLN A 327 7.02 -15.82 10.28
CA GLN A 327 7.16 -14.35 10.32
C GLN A 327 7.19 -13.84 11.77
N PRO A 328 8.30 -14.01 12.52
CA PRO A 328 8.42 -13.53 13.90
C PRO A 328 8.25 -12.00 14.03
N GLU A 329 8.52 -11.24 12.96
CA GLU A 329 8.39 -9.78 12.90
C GLU A 329 6.94 -9.29 13.11
N LEU A 330 5.95 -10.17 12.97
CA LEU A 330 4.55 -9.86 13.27
C LEU A 330 4.33 -9.44 14.73
N ALA A 331 5.13 -9.95 15.66
CA ALA A 331 5.05 -9.55 17.06
C ALA A 331 5.34 -8.06 17.27
N ASP A 332 6.17 -7.46 16.40
CA ASP A 332 6.64 -6.08 16.50
C ASP A 332 5.93 -5.12 15.52
N CYS A 333 4.93 -5.59 14.76
CA CYS A 333 4.25 -4.78 13.75
C CYS A 333 3.40 -3.64 14.34
N GLY A 334 3.00 -3.76 15.60
CA GLY A 334 2.19 -2.78 16.33
C GLY A 334 0.69 -3.03 16.27
N TRP A 335 0.21 -4.02 15.51
CA TRP A 335 -1.20 -4.41 15.45
C TRP A 335 -1.50 -5.60 16.37
N ASN A 336 -2.78 -5.80 16.69
CA ASN A 336 -3.20 -6.95 17.49
C ASN A 336 -3.26 -8.24 16.65
N VAL A 337 -2.12 -8.94 16.56
CA VAL A 337 -1.95 -10.17 15.75
C VAL A 337 -2.28 -11.48 16.50
N THR A 338 -2.64 -11.42 17.78
CA THR A 338 -2.84 -12.63 18.60
C THR A 338 -4.31 -12.97 18.83
N HIS A 339 -5.20 -11.97 18.72
CA HIS A 339 -6.58 -12.13 19.16
C HIS A 339 -7.46 -12.79 18.08
N ASN A 340 -7.41 -12.35 16.83
CA ASN A 340 -8.39 -12.79 15.81
C ASN A 340 -7.76 -13.71 14.74
N ILE A 341 -6.96 -14.67 15.19
CA ILE A 341 -6.39 -15.73 14.36
C ILE A 341 -7.51 -16.64 13.83
N GLN A 342 -7.48 -16.94 12.53
CA GLN A 342 -8.55 -17.65 11.82
C GLN A 342 -8.29 -19.15 11.61
N ASP A 343 -7.12 -19.66 11.97
CA ASP A 343 -6.69 -21.05 11.70
C ASP A 343 -7.75 -22.10 12.09
N ASP A 344 -8.38 -21.98 13.26
CA ASP A 344 -9.32 -22.98 13.79
C ASP A 344 -10.63 -23.09 12.97
N TYR A 345 -10.98 -22.05 12.22
CA TYR A 345 -12.25 -22.00 11.46
C TYR A 345 -12.09 -22.42 9.99
N TRP A 346 -10.87 -22.34 9.46
CA TRP A 346 -10.61 -22.51 8.03
C TRP A 346 -9.53 -23.55 7.73
N GLY A 347 -8.63 -23.83 8.67
CA GLY A 347 -7.42 -24.61 8.42
C GLY A 347 -6.43 -23.80 7.59
N ASP A 348 -5.79 -24.47 6.63
CA ASP A 348 -5.00 -23.80 5.60
C ASP A 348 -5.92 -23.36 4.43
N PRO A 349 -6.13 -22.04 4.21
CA PRO A 349 -6.94 -21.54 3.11
C PRO A 349 -6.21 -21.56 1.76
N GLY A 350 -4.91 -21.89 1.74
CA GLY A 350 -4.07 -21.82 0.55
C GLY A 350 -3.98 -20.40 0.00
N LYS A 351 -4.21 -20.25 -1.31
CA LYS A 351 -4.09 -18.97 -2.02
C LYS A 351 -5.29 -18.04 -1.77
N LEU A 352 -6.31 -18.48 -1.03
CA LEU A 352 -7.46 -17.66 -0.65
C LEU A 352 -7.28 -16.89 0.67
N ASP A 353 -6.14 -17.05 1.35
CA ASP A 353 -5.77 -16.35 2.59
C ASP A 353 -6.24 -14.88 2.60
N ALA A 354 -5.70 -14.06 1.69
CA ALA A 354 -6.04 -12.63 1.58
C ALA A 354 -7.53 -12.37 1.35
N LEU A 355 -8.19 -13.15 0.47
CA LEU A 355 -9.61 -12.99 0.18
C LEU A 355 -10.47 -13.33 1.42
N VAL A 356 -10.09 -14.32 2.22
CA VAL A 356 -10.80 -14.69 3.44
C VAL A 356 -10.64 -13.60 4.51
N VAL A 357 -9.41 -13.19 4.83
CA VAL A 357 -9.19 -12.23 5.93
C VAL A 357 -9.74 -10.85 5.62
N ILE A 358 -9.67 -10.39 4.35
CA ILE A 358 -10.26 -9.11 3.93
C ILE A 358 -11.78 -9.15 4.04
N SER A 359 -12.41 -10.29 3.68
CA SER A 359 -13.87 -10.47 3.83
C SER A 359 -14.30 -10.35 5.29
N LEU A 360 -13.57 -11.00 6.19
CA LEU A 360 -13.86 -10.97 7.63
C LEU A 360 -13.57 -9.60 8.24
N ALA A 361 -12.49 -8.93 7.83
CA ALA A 361 -12.19 -7.56 8.23
C ALA A 361 -13.29 -6.59 7.76
N ALA A 362 -13.82 -6.79 6.56
CA ALA A 362 -14.92 -5.99 6.03
C ALA A 362 -16.24 -6.22 6.77
N ILE A 363 -16.59 -7.46 7.07
CA ILE A 363 -17.74 -7.79 7.91
C ILE A 363 -17.58 -7.16 9.31
N THR A 364 -16.38 -7.25 9.90
CA THR A 364 -16.07 -6.66 11.21
C THR A 364 -16.21 -5.13 11.17
N ALA A 365 -15.61 -4.48 10.19
CA ALA A 365 -15.64 -3.02 10.06
C ALA A 365 -17.07 -2.50 9.85
N LYS A 366 -17.87 -3.20 9.04
CA LYS A 366 -19.29 -2.90 8.82
C LYS A 366 -20.09 -3.03 10.12
N THR A 367 -19.89 -4.11 10.87
CA THR A 367 -20.72 -4.45 12.04
C THR A 367 -20.38 -3.59 13.25
N GLU A 368 -19.10 -3.28 13.45
CA GLU A 368 -18.62 -2.53 14.62
C GLU A 368 -18.50 -1.03 14.35
N ALA A 369 -18.70 -0.58 13.11
CA ALA A 369 -18.52 0.80 12.67
C ALA A 369 -17.14 1.37 13.04
N LYS A 370 -16.11 0.51 13.02
CA LYS A 370 -14.71 0.83 13.35
C LYS A 370 -13.77 0.28 12.27
N PRO A 371 -12.62 0.91 12.02
CA PRO A 371 -11.61 0.33 11.14
C PRO A 371 -11.12 -1.03 11.61
N CYS A 372 -10.91 -1.95 10.69
CA CYS A 372 -10.36 -3.28 10.96
C CYS A 372 -9.15 -3.54 10.08
N GLY A 373 -8.03 -3.91 10.70
CA GLY A 373 -6.82 -4.35 10.00
C GLY A 373 -6.98 -5.77 9.46
N TRP A 374 -6.21 -6.09 8.44
CA TRP A 374 -6.01 -7.44 7.93
C TRP A 374 -4.55 -7.66 7.56
N ILE A 375 -4.08 -8.90 7.74
CA ILE A 375 -2.75 -9.37 7.32
C ILE A 375 -2.93 -10.74 6.68
N ALA A 376 -2.29 -10.97 5.53
CA ALA A 376 -2.33 -12.23 4.79
C ALA A 376 -1.02 -12.50 4.06
N SER A 377 -0.81 -13.75 3.66
CA SER A 377 0.18 -14.10 2.65
C SER A 377 -0.11 -13.39 1.33
N ASP A 378 0.94 -12.97 0.62
CA ASP A 378 0.81 -12.40 -0.71
C ASP A 378 1.40 -13.35 -1.78
N PRO A 379 0.83 -13.46 -2.99
CA PRO A 379 1.40 -14.31 -4.03
C PRO A 379 2.72 -13.79 -4.63
N LEU A 380 3.00 -12.50 -4.50
CA LEU A 380 4.17 -11.82 -5.09
C LEU A 380 5.17 -11.33 -4.04
N HIS A 381 4.74 -11.20 -2.78
CA HIS A 381 5.52 -10.73 -1.64
C HIS A 381 5.36 -11.67 -0.44
N THR A 382 6.06 -11.41 0.66
CA THR A 382 5.94 -12.24 1.87
C THR A 382 4.57 -12.08 2.53
N LEU A 383 4.17 -10.83 2.78
CA LEU A 383 2.87 -10.51 3.37
C LEU A 383 2.25 -9.32 2.64
N ALA A 384 0.93 -9.23 2.69
CA ALA A 384 0.17 -8.03 2.43
C ALA A 384 -0.67 -7.67 3.66
N LEU A 385 -0.82 -6.37 3.90
CA LEU A 385 -1.63 -5.84 4.99
C LEU A 385 -2.35 -4.57 4.57
N GLY A 386 -3.45 -4.28 5.25
CA GLY A 386 -4.23 -3.09 4.99
C GLY A 386 -5.34 -2.92 6.00
N ILE A 387 -6.21 -1.95 5.73
CA ILE A 387 -7.30 -1.60 6.63
C ILE A 387 -8.59 -1.48 5.83
N VAL A 388 -9.66 -2.05 6.38
CA VAL A 388 -11.03 -1.82 5.93
C VAL A 388 -11.67 -0.78 6.85
N LYS A 389 -12.34 0.21 6.27
CA LYS A 389 -13.13 1.20 7.02
C LYS A 389 -14.62 1.05 6.74
N PRO A 390 -15.50 1.36 7.72
CA PRO A 390 -16.91 1.57 7.41
C PRO A 390 -17.08 2.75 6.45
N HIS A 391 -18.09 2.70 5.59
CA HIS A 391 -18.38 3.79 4.67
C HIS A 391 -18.84 5.05 5.44
N GLY A 392 -18.33 6.22 5.03
CA GLY A 392 -18.70 7.52 5.62
C GLY A 392 -17.82 8.01 6.78
N ASN A 393 -16.72 7.29 7.11
CA ASN A 393 -15.72 7.70 8.11
C ASN A 393 -14.40 8.20 7.53
#